data_AF-A0A5C4J020-F1
#
_entry.id   AF-A0A5C4J020-F1
#
_cell.length_a   1.000
_cell.length_b   1.000
_cell.length_c   1.000
_cell.angle_alpha   90.00
_cell.angle_beta   90.00
_cell.angle_gamma   90.00
#
_symmetry.space_group_name_H-M   'P 1'
#
loop_
_entity.id
_entity.type
_entity.pdbx_description
1 polymer ?
#
loop_
_entity_poly.entity_id
_entity_poly.type
_entity_poly.pdbx_seq_one_letter_code
_entity_poly.pdbx_strand_id
1 'polypeptide(L)'
;MTIHQQDFQEGRSTRAMPIEVPAQRPGPMSRVAVPGAAPAAPRAVPRPVPVPAPARTGHRFMIYKQDPSVTELGARLTFVPTVVLNGPTDARVRTEMQGVTPVARNVNGDFVFPMGSPQFDCAHTFAVVRQAMAMYERHNGGNPIPFAWNVGGNTDRISVFPHAGVGANAFYSRTAKALKFLFFTPEGQPPTTVVHTCRSFDIVAHEMGHALLDGLKPGWLSAAGPPQTGGLHESFGDLTAIFLALAQPDQAEALIALTKANLHDKSFLADVAEEFGRALGMPSGLRNADNDLKLSQVGNEVHAISQVFTGAIYDVLADMCMFEMARQRRTKDPALVLIETASALCRLVFDAIVASPATGARYVDVANKMLQMSSGRGDPAIYRTFIRNRFAVREITTAATPLTDLMSGQMKMTEADYTGDGQDITEVEALDGLSASLRAEQDRSRCCGTMQMPEYQVVDPEKLAKRGSLEDDDILREDLDELRRAFSK
;
A
#
# COMPACT_ATOMS: atom_id res chain seq x y z
N MET A 1 29.77 -42.63 -25.63
CA MET A 1 30.60 -42.52 -26.84
C MET A 1 30.97 -41.05 -26.96
N THR A 2 32.20 -40.75 -26.58
CA THR A 2 32.72 -39.41 -26.32
C THR A 2 33.55 -38.99 -27.52
N ILE A 3 33.42 -37.77 -28.03
CA ILE A 3 34.46 -37.16 -28.87
C ILE A 3 34.63 -35.68 -28.47
N HIS A 4 35.82 -35.42 -27.92
CA HIS A 4 36.42 -34.12 -27.65
C HIS A 4 37.25 -33.66 -28.86
N GLN A 5 37.29 -32.34 -29.05
CA GLN A 5 38.41 -31.44 -29.38
C GLN A 5 39.68 -31.95 -30.12
N GLN A 6 40.06 -31.10 -31.10
CA GLN A 6 41.37 -30.44 -31.29
C GLN A 6 42.20 -30.74 -32.55
N ASP A 7 42.72 -29.61 -33.07
CA ASP A 7 43.89 -29.35 -33.90
C ASP A 7 43.84 -29.51 -35.43
N PHE A 8 43.77 -28.36 -36.10
CA PHE A 8 44.69 -28.00 -37.19
C PHE A 8 44.95 -26.48 -37.15
N GLN A 9 46.09 -26.09 -36.59
CA GLN A 9 46.74 -24.80 -36.85
C GLN A 9 47.81 -25.00 -37.93
N GLU A 10 47.74 -24.20 -39.00
CA GLU A 10 48.83 -23.68 -39.84
C GLU A 10 48.11 -22.75 -40.85
N GLY A 11 48.24 -21.42 -40.83
CA GLY A 11 49.46 -20.65 -41.03
C GLY A 11 49.34 -19.93 -42.38
N ARG A 12 48.90 -18.65 -42.39
CA ARG A 12 49.20 -17.70 -43.49
C ARG A 12 48.98 -16.24 -43.10
N SER A 13 50.13 -15.59 -42.97
CA SER A 13 50.39 -14.16 -42.77
C SER A 13 49.73 -13.26 -43.82
N THR A 14 49.00 -12.24 -43.40
CA THR A 14 48.52 -11.13 -44.25
C THR A 14 49.56 -10.00 -44.29
N ARG A 15 50.11 -9.74 -45.48
CA ARG A 15 51.01 -8.61 -45.77
C ARG A 15 50.17 -7.49 -46.41
N ALA A 16 50.03 -6.35 -45.72
CA ALA A 16 49.40 -5.15 -46.26
C ALA A 16 50.41 -4.42 -47.19
N MET A 17 49.96 -4.03 -48.39
CA MET A 17 50.69 -3.17 -49.32
C MET A 17 50.08 -1.75 -49.28
N PRO A 18 50.89 -0.67 -49.33
CA PRO A 18 50.42 0.71 -49.28
C PRO A 18 50.02 1.21 -50.68
N ILE A 19 48.97 2.03 -50.77
CA ILE A 19 48.58 2.72 -52.01
C ILE A 19 48.81 4.22 -51.82
N GLU A 20 49.75 4.76 -52.59
CA GLU A 20 50.06 6.19 -52.77
C GLU A 20 49.35 6.71 -54.03
N VAL A 21 48.69 7.87 -53.96
CA VAL A 21 48.04 8.54 -55.11
C VAL A 21 48.35 10.05 -55.05
N PRO A 22 48.69 10.71 -56.17
CA PRO A 22 49.70 11.77 -56.23
C PRO A 22 49.18 13.20 -56.02
N ALA A 23 50.09 14.07 -55.59
CA ALA A 23 49.87 15.51 -55.43
C ALA A 23 49.84 16.25 -56.77
N GLN A 24 48.68 16.81 -57.15
CA GLN A 24 48.59 17.86 -58.16
C GLN A 24 48.51 19.24 -57.47
N ARG A 25 49.53 20.07 -57.70
CA ARG A 25 49.56 21.49 -57.31
C ARG A 25 48.81 22.33 -58.36
N PRO A 26 47.78 23.13 -57.99
CA PRO A 26 47.39 24.28 -58.77
C PRO A 26 48.32 25.47 -58.44
N GLY A 27 48.80 26.18 -59.46
CA GLY A 27 49.59 27.42 -59.31
C GLY A 27 48.79 28.56 -58.65
N PRO A 28 49.44 29.67 -58.25
CA PRO A 28 48.77 30.74 -57.52
C PRO A 28 47.84 31.52 -58.47
N MET A 29 46.53 31.36 -58.29
CA MET A 29 45.56 32.30 -58.83
C MET A 29 45.44 33.51 -57.91
N SER A 30 45.72 34.70 -58.45
CA SER A 30 45.54 35.99 -57.80
C SER A 30 44.13 36.11 -57.21
N ARG A 31 44.04 36.43 -55.91
CA ARG A 31 42.79 36.82 -55.26
C ARG A 31 42.32 38.15 -55.86
N VAL A 32 41.32 38.12 -56.73
CA VAL A 32 40.49 39.29 -57.02
C VAL A 32 39.59 39.49 -55.80
N ALA A 33 39.85 40.54 -55.03
CA ALA A 33 38.98 40.93 -53.92
C ALA A 33 37.68 41.51 -54.50
N VAL A 34 36.55 40.84 -54.24
CA VAL A 34 35.21 41.42 -54.42
C VAL A 34 34.89 42.22 -53.15
N PRO A 35 34.76 43.56 -53.20
CA PRO A 35 34.34 44.34 -52.03
C PRO A 35 32.83 44.15 -51.84
N GLY A 36 32.40 43.62 -50.69
CA GLY A 36 30.97 43.60 -50.32
C GLY A 36 30.41 42.33 -49.66
N ALA A 37 31.24 41.38 -49.21
CA ALA A 37 30.72 40.25 -48.43
C ALA A 37 30.43 40.67 -46.98
N ALA A 38 29.17 40.62 -46.58
CA ALA A 38 28.72 40.85 -45.21
C ALA A 38 29.40 39.86 -44.23
N PRO A 39 29.70 40.26 -42.98
CA PRO A 39 30.37 39.39 -42.02
C PRO A 39 29.52 38.15 -41.72
N ALA A 40 30.17 36.98 -41.69
CA ALA A 40 29.54 35.73 -41.33
C ALA A 40 28.88 35.83 -39.95
N ALA A 41 27.62 35.40 -39.84
CA ALA A 41 26.90 35.37 -38.58
C ALA A 41 27.69 34.59 -37.52
N PRO A 42 27.73 35.05 -36.25
CA PRO A 42 28.47 34.38 -35.20
C PRO A 42 28.00 32.93 -35.06
N ARG A 43 28.95 32.00 -35.05
CA ARG A 43 28.72 30.58 -34.80
C ARG A 43 27.93 30.45 -33.48
N ALA A 44 26.78 29.77 -33.54
CA ALA A 44 25.97 29.50 -32.37
C ALA A 44 26.83 28.80 -31.31
N VAL A 45 26.94 29.41 -30.13
CA VAL A 45 27.61 28.79 -28.98
C VAL A 45 26.81 27.52 -28.64
N PRO A 46 27.44 26.32 -28.60
CA PRO A 46 26.75 25.11 -28.18
C PRO A 46 26.19 25.34 -26.76
N ARG A 47 24.87 25.25 -26.60
CA ARG A 47 24.26 25.30 -25.27
C ARG A 47 24.75 24.07 -24.51
N PRO A 48 25.40 24.23 -23.34
CA PRO A 48 25.75 23.08 -22.50
C PRO A 48 24.48 22.30 -22.20
N VAL A 49 24.41 21.05 -22.64
CA VAL A 49 23.34 20.14 -22.23
C VAL A 49 23.67 19.68 -20.81
N PRO A 50 22.75 19.82 -19.85
CA PRO A 50 22.96 19.27 -18.51
C PRO A 50 23.35 17.78 -18.61
N VAL A 51 24.44 17.39 -17.96
CA VAL A 51 24.81 15.96 -17.85
C VAL A 51 23.61 15.26 -17.20
N PRO A 52 22.95 14.30 -17.89
CA PRO A 52 21.80 13.63 -17.31
C PRO A 52 22.20 12.99 -15.99
N ALA A 53 21.40 13.19 -14.95
CA ALA A 53 21.50 12.37 -13.75
C ALA A 53 21.50 10.88 -14.16
N PRO A 54 22.26 10.01 -13.49
CA PRO A 54 22.31 8.59 -13.84
C PRO A 54 20.88 8.04 -13.96
N ALA A 55 20.62 7.31 -15.04
CA ALA A 55 19.31 6.74 -15.30
C ALA A 55 18.85 5.92 -14.08
N ARG A 56 17.65 6.19 -13.58
CA ARG A 56 17.06 5.40 -12.49
C ARG A 56 16.95 3.95 -12.95
N THR A 57 17.66 3.05 -12.30
CA THR A 57 17.55 1.60 -12.53
C THR A 57 16.18 1.11 -12.07
N GLY A 58 15.52 0.29 -12.88
CA GLY A 58 14.23 -0.27 -12.52
C GLY A 58 13.66 -1.16 -13.62
N HIS A 59 12.45 -1.66 -13.37
CA HIS A 59 11.78 -2.61 -14.26
C HIS A 59 10.30 -2.23 -14.42
N ARG A 60 9.76 -2.49 -15.60
CA ARG A 60 8.33 -2.37 -15.87
C ARG A 60 7.60 -3.65 -15.48
N PHE A 61 6.42 -3.48 -14.91
CA PHE A 61 5.52 -4.56 -14.52
C PHE A 61 4.14 -4.31 -15.13
N MET A 62 3.51 -5.34 -15.67
CA MET A 62 2.07 -5.28 -15.96
C MET A 62 1.30 -5.62 -14.69
N ILE A 63 0.32 -4.80 -14.32
CA ILE A 63 -0.53 -5.00 -13.14
C ILE A 63 -1.99 -4.74 -13.47
N TYR A 64 -2.91 -5.45 -12.80
CA TYR A 64 -4.29 -4.98 -12.71
C TYR A 64 -4.33 -3.64 -11.95
N LYS A 65 -5.20 -2.73 -12.40
CA LYS A 65 -5.38 -1.45 -11.73
C LYS A 65 -6.22 -1.62 -10.47
N GLN A 66 -7.23 -2.49 -10.48
CA GLN A 66 -8.04 -2.80 -9.32
C GLN A 66 -8.32 -4.31 -9.30
N ASP A 67 -9.29 -4.78 -8.52
CA ASP A 67 -9.87 -6.11 -8.66
C ASP A 67 -10.19 -6.42 -10.15
N PRO A 68 -9.84 -7.62 -10.68
CA PRO A 68 -10.00 -7.98 -12.09
C PRO A 68 -11.43 -7.83 -12.62
N SER A 69 -12.40 -7.81 -11.73
CA SER A 69 -13.80 -7.68 -12.06
C SER A 69 -14.28 -6.25 -12.26
N VAL A 70 -13.47 -5.25 -11.89
CA VAL A 70 -13.67 -3.82 -12.23
C VAL A 70 -13.10 -3.59 -13.64
N THR A 71 -13.80 -4.15 -14.62
CA THR A 71 -13.28 -4.28 -15.99
C THR A 71 -13.01 -2.94 -16.69
N GLU A 72 -13.68 -1.87 -16.26
CA GLU A 72 -13.56 -0.53 -16.83
C GLU A 72 -12.16 0.07 -16.60
N LEU A 73 -11.50 -0.28 -15.49
CA LEU A 73 -10.15 0.21 -15.19
C LEU A 73 -9.09 -0.60 -15.95
N GLY A 74 -9.26 -1.91 -16.02
CA GLY A 74 -8.35 -2.83 -16.70
C GLY A 74 -6.98 -2.93 -16.03
N ALA A 75 -5.92 -2.91 -16.84
CA ALA A 75 -4.54 -3.07 -16.40
C ALA A 75 -3.64 -1.91 -16.86
N ARG A 76 -2.47 -1.79 -16.25
CA ARG A 76 -1.45 -0.79 -16.62
C ARG A 76 -0.04 -1.34 -16.50
N LEU A 77 0.87 -0.68 -17.21
CA LEU A 77 2.29 -0.76 -16.89
C LEU A 77 2.61 0.15 -15.70
N THR A 78 3.38 -0.36 -14.76
CA THR A 78 3.98 0.41 -13.68
C THR A 78 5.50 0.25 -13.69
N PHE A 79 6.21 1.21 -13.11
CA PHE A 79 7.66 1.18 -12.99
C PHE A 79 8.06 1.01 -11.52
N VAL A 80 8.78 -0.06 -11.22
CA VAL A 80 9.41 -0.26 -9.90
C VAL A 80 10.85 0.26 -9.99
N PRO A 81 11.19 1.36 -9.29
CA PRO A 81 12.47 2.05 -9.43
C PRO A 81 13.59 1.39 -8.61
N THR A 82 13.67 0.06 -8.63
CA THR A 82 14.70 -0.73 -7.97
C THR A 82 15.13 -1.89 -8.85
N VAL A 83 16.34 -2.42 -8.64
CA VAL A 83 16.79 -3.64 -9.32
C VAL A 83 16.02 -4.84 -8.74
N VAL A 84 15.41 -5.63 -9.63
CA VAL A 84 14.59 -6.80 -9.28
C VAL A 84 15.13 -8.01 -10.05
N LEU A 85 15.54 -9.05 -9.32
CA LEU A 85 16.04 -10.33 -9.83
C LEU A 85 14.90 -11.23 -10.36
N ASN A 86 15.24 -12.27 -11.13
CA ASN A 86 14.27 -13.28 -11.59
C ASN A 86 13.57 -13.97 -10.42
N GLY A 87 12.33 -14.42 -10.65
CA GLY A 87 11.38 -14.80 -9.60
C GLY A 87 11.12 -13.59 -8.73
N PRO A 88 10.43 -12.54 -9.24
CA PRO A 88 10.58 -11.14 -8.85
C PRO A 88 11.05 -10.99 -7.41
N THR A 89 12.33 -10.64 -7.27
CA THR A 89 13.01 -10.64 -5.97
C THR A 89 13.88 -9.41 -5.83
N ASP A 90 13.75 -8.70 -4.72
CA ASP A 90 14.68 -7.67 -4.29
C ASP A 90 15.12 -7.89 -2.83
N ALA A 91 15.80 -6.91 -2.23
CA ALA A 91 16.31 -7.02 -0.86
C ALA A 91 15.22 -7.17 0.21
N ARG A 92 13.96 -6.87 -0.12
CA ARG A 92 12.84 -6.78 0.84
C ARG A 92 11.73 -7.78 0.55
N VAL A 93 11.59 -8.23 -0.70
CA VAL A 93 10.50 -9.09 -1.15
C VAL A 93 11.03 -10.19 -2.07
N ARG A 94 10.48 -11.39 -1.96
CA ARG A 94 10.67 -12.48 -2.92
C ARG A 94 9.34 -13.14 -3.24
N THR A 95 9.05 -13.32 -4.52
CA THR A 95 7.90 -14.11 -4.95
C THR A 95 8.28 -15.58 -5.15
N GLU A 96 7.42 -16.47 -4.65
CA GLU A 96 7.58 -17.93 -4.75
C GLU A 96 6.27 -18.57 -5.23
N MET A 97 6.37 -19.38 -6.28
CA MET A 97 5.24 -20.13 -6.81
C MET A 97 5.74 -21.46 -7.39
N GLN A 98 5.25 -22.57 -6.83
CA GLN A 98 5.68 -23.91 -7.21
C GLN A 98 5.45 -24.16 -8.71
N GLY A 99 6.47 -24.65 -9.39
CA GLY A 99 6.42 -24.95 -10.83
C GLY A 99 6.50 -23.72 -11.75
N VAL A 100 6.53 -22.50 -11.22
CA VAL A 100 6.52 -21.25 -12.00
C VAL A 100 7.75 -20.39 -11.73
N THR A 101 8.15 -20.23 -10.47
CA THR A 101 9.36 -19.47 -10.12
C THR A 101 10.63 -20.29 -10.35
N PRO A 102 11.73 -19.68 -10.83
CA PRO A 102 11.92 -18.24 -11.02
C PRO A 102 11.31 -17.70 -12.33
N VAL A 103 10.43 -16.71 -12.22
CA VAL A 103 9.88 -15.96 -13.36
C VAL A 103 10.96 -15.05 -13.94
N ALA A 104 11.39 -15.30 -15.17
CA ALA A 104 12.48 -14.55 -15.80
C ALA A 104 11.99 -13.23 -16.41
N ARG A 105 12.82 -12.17 -16.31
CA ARG A 105 12.61 -10.93 -17.06
C ARG A 105 12.64 -11.20 -18.58
N ASN A 106 11.92 -10.39 -19.34
CA ASN A 106 12.01 -10.42 -20.81
C ASN A 106 13.32 -9.79 -21.32
N VAL A 107 13.49 -9.73 -22.64
CA VAL A 107 14.70 -9.19 -23.31
C VAL A 107 15.00 -7.72 -22.98
N ASN A 108 14.00 -6.94 -22.57
CA ASN A 108 14.15 -5.55 -22.13
C ASN A 108 14.45 -5.44 -20.63
N GLY A 109 14.54 -6.57 -19.93
CA GLY A 109 14.68 -6.60 -18.48
C GLY A 109 13.37 -6.39 -17.73
N ASP A 110 12.21 -6.51 -18.36
CA ASP A 110 10.91 -6.21 -17.71
C ASP A 110 10.11 -7.47 -17.34
N PHE A 111 9.14 -7.30 -16.44
CA PHE A 111 8.18 -8.33 -16.01
C PHE A 111 6.79 -8.04 -16.58
N VAL A 112 6.68 -8.14 -17.90
CA VAL A 112 5.43 -7.91 -18.65
C VAL A 112 4.98 -9.24 -19.24
N PHE A 113 3.88 -9.77 -18.70
CA PHE A 113 3.31 -11.07 -19.07
C PHE A 113 1.83 -10.92 -19.42
N PRO A 114 1.25 -11.86 -20.17
CA PRO A 114 -0.19 -11.90 -20.41
C PRO A 114 -0.97 -11.96 -19.09
N MET A 115 -1.99 -11.12 -18.95
CA MET A 115 -2.86 -11.10 -17.77
C MET A 115 -3.46 -12.48 -17.51
N GLY A 116 -3.56 -12.88 -16.24
CA GLY A 116 -4.07 -14.19 -15.83
C GLY A 116 -3.10 -15.36 -16.02
N SER A 117 -1.90 -15.14 -16.57
CA SER A 117 -0.85 -16.17 -16.56
C SER A 117 -0.20 -16.32 -15.17
N PRO A 118 0.31 -17.50 -14.79
CA PRO A 118 1.01 -17.67 -13.52
C PRO A 118 2.24 -16.75 -13.34
N GLN A 119 2.94 -16.44 -14.44
CA GLN A 119 4.06 -15.50 -14.44
C GLN A 119 3.58 -14.06 -14.19
N PHE A 120 2.43 -13.69 -14.77
CA PHE A 120 1.77 -12.42 -14.47
C PHE A 120 1.39 -12.35 -12.99
N ASP A 121 0.75 -13.38 -12.43
CA ASP A 121 0.37 -13.39 -11.00
C ASP A 121 1.59 -13.13 -10.11
N CYS A 122 2.72 -13.79 -10.39
CA CYS A 122 3.97 -13.55 -9.65
C CYS A 122 4.50 -12.10 -9.76
N ALA A 123 4.48 -11.54 -10.97
CA ALA A 123 4.97 -10.19 -11.25
C ALA A 123 4.05 -9.10 -10.70
N HIS A 124 2.74 -9.30 -10.85
CA HIS A 124 1.70 -8.40 -10.40
C HIS A 124 1.71 -8.27 -8.88
N THR A 125 1.64 -9.38 -8.15
CA THR A 125 1.63 -9.36 -6.68
C THR A 125 2.91 -8.73 -6.13
N PHE A 126 4.08 -9.02 -6.73
CA PHE A 126 5.33 -8.35 -6.35
C PHE A 126 5.26 -6.83 -6.51
N ALA A 127 4.78 -6.36 -7.66
CA ALA A 127 4.72 -4.93 -7.95
C ALA A 127 3.76 -4.19 -7.01
N VAL A 128 2.58 -4.76 -6.71
CA VAL A 128 1.61 -4.15 -5.79
C VAL A 128 2.17 -4.10 -4.36
N VAL A 129 2.80 -5.19 -3.89
CA VAL A 129 3.51 -5.20 -2.60
C VAL A 129 4.55 -4.08 -2.51
N ARG A 130 5.38 -3.91 -3.56
CA ARG A 130 6.40 -2.84 -3.58
C ARG A 130 5.79 -1.44 -3.66
N GLN A 131 4.65 -1.27 -4.32
CA GLN A 131 3.93 0.01 -4.34
C GLN A 131 3.38 0.37 -2.95
N ALA A 132 2.79 -0.58 -2.22
CA ALA A 132 2.31 -0.39 -0.86
C ALA A 132 3.47 -0.01 0.10
N MET A 133 4.58 -0.75 0.05
CA MET A 133 5.79 -0.42 0.80
C MET A 133 6.28 0.99 0.50
N ALA A 134 6.45 1.32 -0.79
CA ALA A 134 6.97 2.61 -1.20
C ALA A 134 6.05 3.77 -0.79
N MET A 135 4.73 3.57 -0.72
CA MET A 135 3.77 4.56 -0.25
C MET A 135 4.06 4.95 1.20
N TYR A 136 4.09 3.99 2.11
CA TYR A 136 4.34 4.27 3.52
C TYR A 136 5.79 4.70 3.79
N GLU A 137 6.78 4.17 3.07
CA GLU A 137 8.17 4.61 3.21
C GLU A 137 8.35 6.09 2.82
N ARG A 138 7.59 6.61 1.83
CA ARG A 138 7.56 8.05 1.53
C ARG A 138 7.01 8.86 2.71
N HIS A 139 5.96 8.38 3.38
CA HIS A 139 5.41 9.03 4.57
C HIS A 139 6.38 8.94 5.76
N ASN A 140 7.15 7.86 5.86
CA ASN A 140 8.20 7.62 6.86
C ASN A 140 9.53 8.35 6.57
N GLY A 141 9.49 9.47 5.85
CA GLY A 141 10.68 10.28 5.53
C GLY A 141 11.66 9.61 4.57
N GLY A 142 11.23 8.61 3.80
CA GLY A 142 12.07 7.81 2.92
C GLY A 142 12.77 6.63 3.61
N ASN A 143 12.55 6.44 4.92
CA ASN A 143 13.15 5.34 5.66
C ASN A 143 12.36 4.04 5.46
N PRO A 144 13.03 2.89 5.27
CA PRO A 144 12.36 1.61 5.17
C PRO A 144 11.63 1.27 6.47
N ILE A 145 10.43 0.70 6.35
CA ILE A 145 9.69 0.16 7.50
C ILE A 145 10.22 -1.27 7.75
N PRO A 146 10.70 -1.58 8.95
CA PRO A 146 11.15 -2.94 9.28
C PRO A 146 9.94 -3.86 9.39
N PHE A 147 10.07 -5.12 8.95
CA PHE A 147 9.14 -6.15 9.38
C PHE A 147 9.39 -6.46 10.85
N ALA A 148 8.40 -7.03 11.54
CA ALA A 148 8.50 -7.26 12.98
C ALA A 148 9.70 -8.14 13.37
N TRP A 149 10.17 -9.02 12.48
CA TRP A 149 11.37 -9.85 12.69
C TRP A 149 12.70 -9.17 12.36
N ASN A 150 12.71 -7.97 11.76
CA ASN A 150 13.95 -7.26 11.40
C ASN A 150 14.54 -6.51 12.60
N VAL A 151 15.28 -7.22 13.45
CA VAL A 151 16.04 -6.66 14.59
C VAL A 151 17.51 -7.08 14.53
N GLY A 152 18.39 -6.33 15.20
CA GLY A 152 19.80 -6.71 15.33
C GLY A 152 20.57 -6.83 14.01
N GLY A 153 20.15 -6.10 12.97
CA GLY A 153 20.74 -6.19 11.63
C GLY A 153 20.16 -7.31 10.75
N ASN A 154 19.11 -8.02 11.21
CA ASN A 154 18.40 -8.99 10.38
C ASN A 154 17.75 -8.29 9.17
N THR A 155 18.16 -8.66 7.96
CA THR A 155 17.63 -8.15 6.68
C THR A 155 16.75 -9.15 5.95
N ASP A 156 16.21 -10.16 6.63
CA ASP A 156 15.29 -11.14 6.07
C ASP A 156 14.13 -10.43 5.37
N ARG A 157 13.86 -10.91 4.17
CA ARG A 157 12.78 -10.42 3.30
C ARG A 157 11.48 -11.15 3.61
N ILE A 158 10.36 -10.56 3.20
CA ILE A 158 9.08 -11.25 3.20
C ILE A 158 8.97 -12.14 1.94
N SER A 159 8.42 -13.34 2.12
CA SER A 159 8.10 -14.26 1.02
C SER A 159 6.65 -14.04 0.57
N VAL A 160 6.41 -13.97 -0.73
CA VAL A 160 5.09 -13.73 -1.30
C VAL A 160 4.70 -14.97 -2.09
N PHE A 161 3.60 -15.60 -1.73
CA PHE A 161 3.07 -16.80 -2.38
C PHE A 161 1.75 -16.47 -3.08
N PRO A 162 1.77 -16.12 -4.39
CA PRO A 162 0.56 -15.78 -5.13
C PRO A 162 -0.45 -16.94 -5.19
N HIS A 163 0.06 -18.18 -5.15
CA HIS A 163 -0.73 -19.42 -5.15
C HIS A 163 -0.26 -20.29 -3.97
N ALA A 164 -0.66 -19.91 -2.76
CA ALA A 164 -0.24 -20.57 -1.52
C ALA A 164 -1.01 -21.86 -1.21
N GLY A 165 -2.20 -22.03 -1.78
CA GLY A 165 -3.07 -23.18 -1.56
C GLY A 165 -4.48 -22.96 -2.07
N VAL A 166 -5.32 -23.99 -1.94
CA VAL A 166 -6.75 -23.92 -2.29
C VAL A 166 -7.54 -23.44 -1.08
N GLY A 167 -8.34 -22.39 -1.26
CA GLY A 167 -9.21 -21.85 -0.22
C GLY A 167 -9.66 -20.42 -0.53
N ALA A 168 -10.77 -20.02 0.08
CA ALA A 168 -11.33 -18.67 -0.03
C ALA A 168 -10.66 -17.77 1.00
N ASN A 169 -9.39 -17.39 0.78
CA ASN A 169 -8.64 -16.57 1.73
C ASN A 169 -7.37 -15.91 1.16
N ALA A 170 -6.84 -14.92 1.87
CA ALA A 170 -5.49 -14.39 1.74
C ALA A 170 -5.02 -13.91 3.13
N PHE A 171 -3.74 -14.04 3.48
CA PHE A 171 -3.27 -13.61 4.80
C PHE A 171 -1.78 -13.29 4.87
N TYR A 172 -1.42 -12.42 5.81
CA TYR A 172 -0.08 -12.22 6.32
C TYR A 172 0.23 -13.21 7.45
N SER A 173 1.48 -13.67 7.55
CA SER A 173 1.96 -14.48 8.67
C SER A 173 3.34 -14.00 9.12
N ARG A 174 3.43 -13.58 10.39
CA ARG A 174 4.68 -13.14 11.02
C ARG A 174 5.67 -14.29 11.17
N THR A 175 5.22 -15.43 11.72
CA THR A 175 6.06 -16.62 11.96
C THR A 175 6.56 -17.23 10.65
N ALA A 176 5.72 -17.31 9.61
CA ALA A 176 6.15 -17.77 8.29
C ALA A 176 6.89 -16.71 7.46
N LYS A 177 6.98 -15.45 7.95
CA LYS A 177 7.54 -14.30 7.23
C LYS A 177 6.97 -14.17 5.81
N ALA A 178 5.65 -14.29 5.68
CA ALA A 178 5.02 -14.50 4.39
C ALA A 178 3.68 -13.78 4.18
N LEU A 179 3.41 -13.43 2.91
CA LEU A 179 2.06 -13.18 2.40
C LEU A 179 1.61 -14.41 1.62
N LYS A 180 0.39 -14.90 1.89
CA LYS A 180 -0.16 -16.10 1.28
C LYS A 180 -1.50 -15.76 0.63
N PHE A 181 -1.57 -15.93 -0.68
CA PHE A 181 -2.79 -15.71 -1.45
C PHE A 181 -3.31 -17.06 -1.93
N LEU A 182 -4.56 -17.38 -1.59
CA LEU A 182 -5.17 -18.64 -1.99
C LEU A 182 -6.07 -18.42 -3.21
N PHE A 183 -6.47 -19.53 -3.82
CA PHE A 183 -7.40 -19.54 -4.94
C PHE A 183 -8.50 -20.56 -4.69
N PHE A 184 -9.68 -20.29 -5.24
CA PHE A 184 -10.83 -21.17 -5.05
C PHE A 184 -11.81 -21.03 -6.21
N THR A 185 -12.60 -22.09 -6.42
CA THR A 185 -13.76 -22.03 -7.31
C THR A 185 -14.98 -21.70 -6.44
N PRO A 186 -15.77 -20.67 -6.76
CA PRO A 186 -16.99 -20.37 -6.04
C PRO A 186 -17.94 -21.58 -6.02
N GLU A 187 -18.69 -21.75 -4.93
CA GLU A 187 -19.58 -22.90 -4.78
C GLU A 187 -20.62 -22.96 -5.90
N GLY A 188 -20.81 -24.15 -6.49
CA GLY A 188 -21.75 -24.35 -7.59
C GLY A 188 -21.32 -23.80 -8.96
N GLN A 189 -20.12 -23.22 -9.07
CA GLN A 189 -19.59 -22.68 -10.33
C GLN A 189 -18.59 -23.63 -11.01
N PRO A 190 -18.41 -23.55 -12.35
CA PRO A 190 -17.50 -24.44 -13.06
C PRO A 190 -16.03 -24.12 -12.75
N PRO A 191 -15.09 -25.09 -12.89
CA PRO A 191 -13.66 -24.89 -12.62
C PRO A 191 -12.98 -23.77 -13.43
N THR A 192 -13.62 -23.24 -14.47
CA THR A 192 -13.13 -22.09 -15.24
C THR A 192 -13.30 -20.75 -14.52
N THR A 193 -13.98 -20.73 -13.38
CA THR A 193 -14.31 -19.52 -12.60
C THR A 193 -13.42 -19.33 -11.36
N VAL A 194 -12.22 -19.94 -11.36
CA VAL A 194 -11.29 -19.82 -10.23
C VAL A 194 -10.97 -18.35 -9.96
N VAL A 195 -11.26 -17.94 -8.72
CA VAL A 195 -10.85 -16.66 -8.17
C VAL A 195 -9.44 -16.81 -7.59
N HIS A 196 -8.54 -15.92 -7.99
CA HIS A 196 -7.18 -15.86 -7.46
C HIS A 196 -7.03 -14.56 -6.67
N THR A 197 -6.99 -14.65 -5.34
CA THR A 197 -6.92 -13.47 -4.46
C THR A 197 -5.69 -12.59 -4.73
N CYS A 198 -4.59 -13.19 -5.23
CA CYS A 198 -3.37 -12.46 -5.61
C CYS A 198 -3.52 -11.50 -6.80
N ARG A 199 -4.63 -11.58 -7.56
CA ARG A 199 -4.93 -10.71 -8.69
C ARG A 199 -5.67 -9.45 -8.31
N SER A 200 -6.23 -9.41 -7.10
CA SER A 200 -6.91 -8.22 -6.61
C SER A 200 -5.90 -7.23 -6.06
N PHE A 201 -5.86 -6.04 -6.66
CA PHE A 201 -4.94 -4.98 -6.26
C PHE A 201 -5.11 -4.62 -4.77
N ASP A 202 -6.36 -4.52 -4.32
CA ASP A 202 -6.73 -4.16 -2.97
C ASP A 202 -6.46 -5.28 -1.95
N ILE A 203 -6.72 -6.57 -2.26
CA ILE A 203 -6.38 -7.69 -1.37
C ILE A 203 -4.85 -7.73 -1.18
N VAL A 204 -4.07 -7.60 -2.26
CA VAL A 204 -2.60 -7.60 -2.14
C VAL A 204 -2.10 -6.40 -1.30
N ALA A 205 -2.72 -5.23 -1.48
CA ALA A 205 -2.41 -4.05 -0.68
C ALA A 205 -2.80 -4.24 0.80
N HIS A 206 -3.96 -4.82 1.08
CA HIS A 206 -4.47 -5.12 2.41
C HIS A 206 -3.53 -6.04 3.18
N GLU A 207 -3.13 -7.16 2.57
CA GLU A 207 -2.21 -8.12 3.22
C GLU A 207 -0.83 -7.51 3.47
N MET A 208 -0.33 -6.69 2.55
CA MET A 208 0.91 -5.97 2.78
C MET A 208 0.76 -4.91 3.88
N GLY A 209 -0.44 -4.32 4.03
CA GLY A 209 -0.81 -3.44 5.13
C GLY A 209 -0.62 -4.11 6.48
N HIS A 210 -1.08 -5.36 6.67
CA HIS A 210 -0.83 -6.10 7.90
C HIS A 210 0.66 -6.26 8.21
N ALA A 211 1.47 -6.64 7.22
CA ALA A 211 2.91 -6.82 7.40
C ALA A 211 3.63 -5.52 7.80
N LEU A 212 3.23 -4.38 7.23
CA LEU A 212 3.76 -3.07 7.60
C LEU A 212 3.31 -2.66 8.99
N LEU A 213 2.02 -2.87 9.32
CA LEU A 213 1.50 -2.53 10.63
C LEU A 213 2.12 -3.38 11.74
N ASP A 214 2.31 -4.67 11.55
CA ASP A 214 3.03 -5.52 12.51
C ASP A 214 4.49 -5.04 12.67
N GLY A 215 5.13 -4.53 11.62
CA GLY A 215 6.42 -3.84 11.72
C GLY A 215 6.40 -2.58 12.61
N LEU A 216 5.34 -1.79 12.56
CA LEU A 216 5.20 -0.51 13.28
C LEU A 216 4.65 -0.68 14.71
N LYS A 217 3.65 -1.55 14.87
CA LYS A 217 2.92 -1.88 16.10
C LYS A 217 2.80 -3.39 16.28
N PRO A 218 3.92 -4.08 16.56
CA PRO A 218 3.94 -5.54 16.67
C PRO A 218 3.01 -6.12 17.75
N GLY A 219 2.73 -5.35 18.81
CA GLY A 219 1.88 -5.75 19.92
C GLY A 219 0.38 -5.81 19.56
N TRP A 220 -0.03 -5.24 18.42
CA TRP A 220 -1.44 -5.21 18.01
C TRP A 220 -1.96 -6.56 17.50
N LEU A 221 -1.07 -7.54 17.25
CA LEU A 221 -1.48 -8.92 16.95
C LEU A 221 -2.01 -9.66 18.18
N SER A 222 -1.71 -9.21 19.40
CA SER A 222 -2.11 -9.90 20.64
C SER A 222 -3.63 -10.02 20.79
N ALA A 223 -4.12 -11.21 21.14
CA ALA A 223 -5.54 -11.47 21.40
C ALA A 223 -6.01 -10.90 22.74
N ALA A 224 -5.09 -10.55 23.64
CA ALA A 224 -5.39 -9.93 24.93
C ALA A 224 -5.68 -8.41 24.83
N GLY A 225 -5.52 -7.81 23.65
CA GLY A 225 -5.92 -6.42 23.41
C GLY A 225 -7.45 -6.25 23.37
N PRO A 226 -7.97 -5.02 23.55
CA PRO A 226 -9.38 -4.76 23.34
C PRO A 226 -9.77 -5.06 21.87
N PRO A 227 -11.03 -5.44 21.59
CA PRO A 227 -11.50 -5.70 20.24
C PRO A 227 -11.12 -4.62 19.21
N GLN A 228 -11.15 -3.35 19.62
CA GLN A 228 -10.73 -2.22 18.78
C GLN A 228 -9.28 -2.32 18.27
N THR A 229 -8.34 -2.94 19.00
CA THR A 229 -6.95 -3.09 18.52
C THR A 229 -6.87 -3.99 17.28
N GLY A 230 -7.65 -5.08 17.23
CA GLY A 230 -7.73 -5.92 16.02
C GLY A 230 -8.57 -5.27 14.93
N GLY A 231 -9.60 -4.51 15.31
CA GLY A 231 -10.32 -3.63 14.38
C GLY A 231 -9.41 -2.61 13.69
N LEU A 232 -8.46 -2.01 14.43
CA LEU A 232 -7.43 -1.14 13.85
C LEU A 232 -6.51 -1.92 12.91
N HIS A 233 -6.21 -3.19 13.22
CA HIS A 233 -5.35 -4.02 12.37
C HIS A 233 -5.98 -4.31 11.01
N GLU A 234 -7.24 -4.75 11.00
CA GLU A 234 -8.03 -4.96 9.77
C GLU A 234 -8.29 -3.63 9.02
N SER A 235 -8.63 -2.57 9.76
CA SER A 235 -8.88 -1.26 9.16
C SER A 235 -7.64 -0.69 8.48
N PHE A 236 -6.45 -0.91 9.04
CA PHE A 236 -5.21 -0.51 8.39
C PHE A 236 -4.98 -1.23 7.06
N GLY A 237 -5.36 -2.50 6.94
CA GLY A 237 -5.35 -3.23 5.68
C GLY A 237 -6.28 -2.57 4.64
N ASP A 238 -7.53 -2.32 5.01
CA ASP A 238 -8.52 -1.66 4.13
C ASP A 238 -8.07 -0.25 3.73
N LEU A 239 -7.58 0.54 4.68
CA LEU A 239 -7.04 1.89 4.41
C LEU A 239 -5.78 1.86 3.56
N THR A 240 -4.93 0.83 3.69
CA THR A 240 -3.78 0.63 2.80
C THR A 240 -4.25 0.47 1.36
N ALA A 241 -5.26 -0.35 1.10
CA ALA A 241 -5.86 -0.52 -0.23
C ALA A 241 -6.42 0.80 -0.78
N ILE A 242 -7.24 1.51 0.02
CA ILE A 242 -7.87 2.78 -0.38
C ILE A 242 -6.81 3.85 -0.70
N PHE A 243 -5.86 4.09 0.21
CA PHE A 243 -4.84 5.12 -0.01
C PHE A 243 -3.87 4.74 -1.13
N LEU A 244 -3.59 3.45 -1.32
CA LEU A 244 -2.74 3.01 -2.42
C LEU A 244 -3.42 3.21 -3.77
N ALA A 245 -4.72 2.92 -3.88
CA ALA A 245 -5.54 3.19 -5.05
C ALA A 245 -5.53 4.69 -5.39
N LEU A 246 -5.78 5.55 -4.40
CA LEU A 246 -5.75 7.01 -4.54
C LEU A 246 -4.36 7.58 -4.86
N ALA A 247 -3.29 6.87 -4.51
CA ALA A 247 -1.94 7.24 -4.91
C ALA A 247 -1.65 6.95 -6.40
N GLN A 248 -2.57 6.31 -7.13
CA GLN A 248 -2.44 6.04 -8.57
C GLN A 248 -3.21 7.11 -9.36
N PRO A 249 -2.53 7.96 -10.15
CA PRO A 249 -3.21 9.06 -10.84
C PRO A 249 -4.35 8.62 -11.77
N ASP A 250 -4.19 7.48 -12.43
CA ASP A 250 -5.19 6.94 -13.35
C ASP A 250 -6.44 6.41 -12.64
N GLN A 251 -6.31 5.91 -11.41
CA GLN A 251 -7.46 5.51 -10.59
C GLN A 251 -8.14 6.73 -9.96
N ALA A 252 -7.37 7.71 -9.47
CA ALA A 252 -7.94 8.95 -8.94
C ALA A 252 -8.74 9.70 -10.01
N GLU A 253 -8.23 9.78 -11.24
CA GLU A 253 -8.94 10.37 -12.38
C GLU A 253 -10.23 9.60 -12.70
N ALA A 254 -10.15 8.26 -12.75
CA ALA A 254 -11.32 7.42 -12.99
C ALA A 254 -12.39 7.57 -11.90
N LEU A 255 -11.99 7.68 -10.63
CA LEU A 255 -12.92 7.91 -9.53
C LEU A 255 -13.64 9.24 -9.67
N ILE A 256 -12.90 10.33 -9.89
CA ILE A 256 -13.49 11.66 -10.11
C ILE A 256 -14.46 11.66 -11.28
N ALA A 257 -14.09 11.02 -12.40
CA ALA A 257 -14.96 10.94 -13.57
C ALA A 257 -16.23 10.13 -13.30
N LEU A 258 -16.11 9.01 -12.57
CA LEU A 258 -17.22 8.13 -12.22
C LEU A 258 -18.21 8.82 -11.27
N THR A 259 -17.71 9.46 -10.23
CA THR A 259 -18.53 10.00 -9.13
C THR A 259 -18.80 11.49 -9.23
N LYS A 260 -18.30 12.15 -10.28
CA LYS A 260 -18.31 13.62 -10.40
C LYS A 260 -17.74 14.30 -9.15
N ALA A 261 -16.69 13.69 -8.59
CA ALA A 261 -16.02 14.08 -7.36
C ALA A 261 -16.82 13.96 -6.05
N ASN A 262 -17.96 13.27 -6.04
CA ASN A 262 -18.65 12.90 -4.81
C ASN A 262 -18.16 11.53 -4.30
N LEU A 263 -17.34 11.50 -3.24
CA LEU A 263 -16.78 10.23 -2.73
C LEU A 263 -17.83 9.29 -2.11
N HIS A 264 -19.05 9.77 -1.83
CA HIS A 264 -20.17 8.97 -1.35
C HIS A 264 -21.07 8.40 -2.46
N ASP A 265 -20.75 8.68 -3.73
CA ASP A 265 -21.38 7.96 -4.84
C ASP A 265 -20.73 6.57 -4.96
N LYS A 266 -21.53 5.56 -5.32
CA LYS A 266 -21.06 4.17 -5.50
C LYS A 266 -19.84 4.13 -6.42
N SER A 267 -18.75 3.53 -5.95
CA SER A 267 -17.48 3.44 -6.68
C SER A 267 -16.67 2.20 -6.30
N PHE A 268 -15.69 1.87 -7.14
CA PHE A 268 -14.71 0.80 -6.89
C PHE A 268 -13.74 1.10 -5.73
N LEU A 269 -13.71 2.35 -5.23
CA LEU A 269 -12.81 2.70 -4.13
C LEU A 269 -13.38 2.24 -2.78
N ALA A 270 -14.70 2.39 -2.61
CA ALA A 270 -15.37 2.08 -1.35
C ALA A 270 -15.56 0.56 -1.16
N ASP A 271 -15.83 -0.18 -2.24
CA ASP A 271 -15.96 -1.63 -2.19
C ASP A 271 -14.57 -2.29 -2.15
N VAL A 272 -14.34 -3.15 -1.15
CA VAL A 272 -13.08 -3.92 -1.02
C VAL A 272 -13.31 -5.37 -1.42
N ALA A 273 -12.44 -5.89 -2.27
CA ALA A 273 -12.37 -7.27 -2.76
C ALA A 273 -13.66 -7.69 -3.49
N GLU A 274 -14.00 -6.99 -4.58
CA GLU A 274 -15.30 -7.10 -5.25
C GLU A 274 -15.54 -8.48 -5.90
N GLU A 275 -14.55 -9.07 -6.58
CA GLU A 275 -14.69 -10.42 -7.16
C GLU A 275 -14.86 -11.45 -6.05
N PHE A 276 -14.09 -11.32 -4.97
CA PHE A 276 -14.13 -12.23 -3.85
C PHE A 276 -15.49 -12.13 -3.12
N GLY A 277 -15.95 -10.93 -2.79
CA GLY A 277 -17.26 -10.71 -2.18
C GLY A 277 -18.38 -11.33 -3.00
N ARG A 278 -18.41 -11.08 -4.32
CA ARG A 278 -19.42 -11.69 -5.21
C ARG A 278 -19.31 -13.21 -5.29
N ALA A 279 -18.10 -13.76 -5.29
CA ALA A 279 -17.87 -15.20 -5.25
C ALA A 279 -18.43 -15.85 -3.97
N LEU A 280 -18.55 -15.09 -2.88
CA LEU A 280 -19.20 -15.51 -1.63
C LEU A 280 -20.68 -15.11 -1.54
N GLY A 281 -21.28 -14.58 -2.62
CA GLY A 281 -22.69 -14.17 -2.65
C GLY A 281 -22.99 -12.81 -2.01
N MET A 282 -21.98 -11.98 -1.78
CA MET A 282 -22.14 -10.61 -1.25
C MET A 282 -22.55 -9.63 -2.36
N PRO A 283 -23.27 -8.54 -2.03
CA PRO A 283 -23.87 -7.64 -3.03
C PRO A 283 -22.86 -6.74 -3.78
N SER A 284 -21.70 -6.46 -3.18
CA SER A 284 -20.64 -5.65 -3.82
C SER A 284 -19.25 -6.27 -3.61
N GLY A 285 -18.60 -5.99 -2.47
CA GLY A 285 -17.35 -6.59 -2.02
C GLY A 285 -17.50 -7.27 -0.66
N LEU A 286 -16.37 -7.67 -0.07
CA LEU A 286 -16.33 -8.22 1.28
C LEU A 286 -16.73 -7.18 2.33
N ARG A 287 -16.36 -5.92 2.08
CA ARG A 287 -16.65 -4.75 2.93
C ARG A 287 -16.87 -3.53 2.06
N ASN A 288 -17.47 -2.50 2.66
CA ASN A 288 -17.64 -1.19 2.03
C ASN A 288 -17.20 -0.09 3.00
N ALA A 289 -16.25 0.74 2.59
CA ALA A 289 -15.72 1.85 3.38
C ALA A 289 -16.70 3.02 3.53
N ASP A 290 -17.59 3.20 2.56
CA ASP A 290 -18.70 4.17 2.58
C ASP A 290 -19.94 3.56 3.25
N ASN A 291 -19.88 3.41 4.58
CA ASN A 291 -20.95 2.82 5.40
C ASN A 291 -21.32 3.75 6.56
N ASP A 292 -22.50 3.60 7.18
CA ASP A 292 -22.91 4.40 8.35
C ASP A 292 -22.76 3.65 9.69
N LEU A 293 -21.93 2.60 9.75
CA LEU A 293 -21.82 1.75 10.93
C LEU A 293 -21.26 2.52 12.13
N LYS A 294 -21.90 2.30 13.28
CA LYS A 294 -21.51 2.84 14.59
C LYS A 294 -21.03 1.73 15.52
N LEU A 295 -20.26 2.09 16.54
CA LEU A 295 -19.76 1.13 17.54
C LEU A 295 -20.87 0.37 18.28
N SER A 296 -22.07 0.95 18.47
CA SER A 296 -23.19 0.23 19.09
C SER A 296 -23.87 -0.80 18.17
N GLN A 297 -23.59 -0.76 16.87
CA GLN A 297 -24.25 -1.59 15.86
C GLN A 297 -23.42 -2.81 15.43
N VAL A 298 -22.15 -2.86 15.83
CA VAL A 298 -21.21 -3.91 15.45
C VAL A 298 -20.81 -4.74 16.66
N GLY A 299 -20.48 -6.01 16.40
CA GLY A 299 -19.94 -6.90 17.41
C GLY A 299 -18.46 -6.67 17.69
N ASN A 300 -17.84 -7.68 18.29
CA ASN A 300 -16.43 -7.78 18.64
C ASN A 300 -15.60 -8.55 17.58
N GLU A 301 -16.21 -8.94 16.46
CA GLU A 301 -15.52 -9.60 15.34
C GLU A 301 -14.65 -8.59 14.60
N VAL A 302 -13.38 -8.95 14.33
CA VAL A 302 -12.35 -8.01 13.87
C VAL A 302 -12.69 -7.29 12.56
N HIS A 303 -13.34 -7.95 11.59
CA HIS A 303 -13.73 -7.29 10.35
C HIS A 303 -15.02 -6.46 10.49
N ALA A 304 -15.95 -6.92 11.32
CA ALA A 304 -17.19 -6.17 11.59
C ALA A 304 -16.87 -4.84 12.27
N ILE A 305 -16.04 -4.88 13.31
CA ILE A 305 -15.68 -3.68 14.09
C ILE A 305 -14.71 -2.76 13.33
N SER A 306 -13.87 -3.28 12.44
CA SER A 306 -12.94 -2.46 11.66
C SER A 306 -13.64 -1.48 10.72
N GLN A 307 -14.79 -1.87 10.17
CA GLN A 307 -15.57 -1.04 9.24
C GLN A 307 -16.01 0.30 9.85
N VAL A 308 -16.17 0.37 11.18
CA VAL A 308 -16.49 1.62 11.88
C VAL A 308 -15.32 2.60 11.79
N PHE A 309 -14.08 2.15 12.05
CA PHE A 309 -12.91 3.01 11.95
C PHE A 309 -12.56 3.33 10.48
N THR A 310 -12.63 2.33 9.58
CA THR A 310 -12.41 2.53 8.15
C THR A 310 -13.37 3.59 7.60
N GLY A 311 -14.66 3.48 7.93
CA GLY A 311 -15.65 4.45 7.50
C GLY A 311 -15.44 5.84 8.11
N ALA A 312 -15.01 5.94 9.37
CA ALA A 312 -14.70 7.22 9.99
C ALA A 312 -13.60 7.97 9.20
N ILE A 313 -12.54 7.25 8.81
CA ILE A 313 -11.45 7.82 8.00
C ILE A 313 -11.92 8.12 6.58
N TYR A 314 -12.77 7.27 5.99
CA TYR A 314 -13.33 7.52 4.66
C TYR A 314 -14.21 8.78 4.61
N ASP A 315 -15.05 9.00 5.61
CA ASP A 315 -15.85 10.23 5.72
C ASP A 315 -14.96 11.46 5.91
N VAL A 316 -13.90 11.36 6.72
CA VAL A 316 -12.92 12.44 6.89
C VAL A 316 -12.24 12.75 5.56
N LEU A 317 -11.88 11.73 4.77
CA LEU A 317 -11.34 11.91 3.43
C LEU A 317 -12.34 12.66 2.53
N ALA A 318 -13.59 12.24 2.50
CA ALA A 318 -14.64 12.86 1.70
C ALA A 318 -14.85 14.34 2.07
N ASP A 319 -14.94 14.65 3.35
CA ASP A 319 -15.08 16.03 3.86
C ASP A 319 -13.87 16.89 3.51
N MET A 320 -12.65 16.39 3.74
CA MET A 320 -11.41 17.09 3.40
C MET A 320 -11.30 17.31 1.89
N CYS A 321 -11.66 16.33 1.07
CA CYS A 321 -11.66 16.44 -0.39
C CYS A 321 -12.65 17.50 -0.85
N MET A 322 -13.87 17.50 -0.32
CA MET A 322 -14.89 18.50 -0.65
C MET A 322 -14.41 19.92 -0.29
N PHE A 323 -13.85 20.11 0.92
CA PHE A 323 -13.28 21.40 1.33
C PHE A 323 -12.15 21.85 0.39
N GLU A 324 -11.19 20.96 0.10
CA GLU A 324 -10.03 21.29 -0.72
C GLU A 324 -10.41 21.55 -2.19
N MET A 325 -11.35 20.80 -2.74
CA MET A 325 -11.86 21.02 -4.09
C MET A 325 -12.57 22.37 -4.19
N ALA A 326 -13.38 22.75 -3.19
CA ALA A 326 -14.02 24.06 -3.16
C ALA A 326 -12.99 25.20 -3.06
N ARG A 327 -11.98 25.04 -2.19
CA ARG A 327 -10.89 26.00 -1.96
C ARG A 327 -10.01 26.19 -3.19
N GLN A 328 -9.72 25.11 -3.93
CA GLN A 328 -8.78 25.09 -5.05
C GLN A 328 -9.45 25.02 -6.43
N ARG A 329 -10.79 25.19 -6.51
CA ARG A 329 -11.61 24.98 -7.72
C ARG A 329 -11.15 25.71 -8.99
N ARG A 330 -10.39 26.81 -8.86
CA ARG A 330 -9.90 27.62 -9.99
C ARG A 330 -8.43 27.38 -10.32
N THR A 331 -7.71 26.67 -9.46
CA THR A 331 -6.24 26.59 -9.50
C THR A 331 -5.74 25.16 -9.69
N LYS A 332 -6.58 24.14 -9.51
CA LYS A 332 -6.14 22.76 -9.52
C LYS A 332 -7.18 21.80 -10.08
N ASP A 333 -6.69 20.78 -10.78
CA ASP A 333 -7.50 19.67 -11.27
C ASP A 333 -8.05 18.83 -10.09
N PRO A 334 -9.32 18.40 -10.11
CA PRO A 334 -9.91 17.64 -9.00
C PRO A 334 -9.20 16.32 -8.68
N ALA A 335 -8.64 15.61 -9.67
CA ALA A 335 -7.90 14.38 -9.42
C ALA A 335 -6.59 14.67 -8.69
N LEU A 336 -5.90 15.76 -9.03
CA LEU A 336 -4.71 16.20 -8.30
C LEU A 336 -5.05 16.62 -6.86
N VAL A 337 -6.18 17.31 -6.65
CA VAL A 337 -6.65 17.65 -5.29
C VAL A 337 -6.92 16.38 -4.50
N LEU A 338 -7.64 15.40 -5.07
CA LEU A 338 -7.92 14.12 -4.43
C LEU A 338 -6.63 13.37 -4.03
N ILE A 339 -5.66 13.24 -4.93
CA ILE A 339 -4.39 12.56 -4.65
C ILE A 339 -3.65 13.24 -3.48
N GLU A 340 -3.59 14.57 -3.47
CA GLU A 340 -2.88 15.32 -2.42
C GLU A 340 -3.59 15.24 -1.08
N THR A 341 -4.92 15.39 -1.06
CA THR A 341 -5.72 15.26 0.15
C THR A 341 -5.63 13.85 0.73
N ALA A 342 -5.75 12.83 -0.12
CA ALA A 342 -5.60 11.43 0.29
C ALA A 342 -4.21 11.15 0.84
N SER A 343 -3.15 11.65 0.20
CA SER A 343 -1.77 11.53 0.66
C SER A 343 -1.55 12.24 2.02
N ALA A 344 -2.14 13.42 2.21
CA ALA A 344 -2.07 14.16 3.47
C ALA A 344 -2.78 13.42 4.61
N LEU A 345 -3.99 12.90 4.37
CA LEU A 345 -4.73 12.13 5.35
C LEU A 345 -4.07 10.77 5.64
N CYS A 346 -3.57 10.06 4.61
CA CYS A 346 -2.80 8.83 4.77
C CYS A 346 -1.61 9.06 5.71
N ARG A 347 -0.86 10.15 5.51
CA ARG A 347 0.23 10.55 6.39
C ARG A 347 -0.25 10.83 7.81
N LEU A 348 -1.34 11.58 7.98
CA LEU A 348 -1.88 11.91 9.29
C LEU A 348 -2.28 10.64 10.07
N VAL A 349 -3.00 9.71 9.42
CA VAL A 349 -3.39 8.42 10.01
C VAL A 349 -2.18 7.56 10.32
N PHE A 350 -1.22 7.47 9.40
CA PHE A 350 0.04 6.74 9.61
C PHE A 350 0.79 7.25 10.84
N ASP A 351 1.04 8.56 10.91
CA ASP A 351 1.77 9.16 12.04
C ASP A 351 0.99 8.99 13.35
N ALA A 352 -0.35 9.14 13.32
CA ALA A 352 -1.20 8.92 14.48
C ALA A 352 -1.13 7.49 15.00
N ILE A 353 -1.20 6.49 14.11
CA ILE A 353 -1.02 5.08 14.45
C ILE A 353 0.36 4.83 15.05
N VAL A 354 1.42 5.38 14.46
CA VAL A 354 2.78 5.26 15.00
C VAL A 354 2.89 5.86 16.41
N ALA A 355 2.18 6.96 16.69
CA ALA A 355 2.18 7.62 17.99
C ALA A 355 1.20 7.03 19.03
N SER A 356 0.30 6.13 18.62
CA SER A 356 -0.63 5.44 19.53
C SER A 356 0.07 4.44 20.45
N PRO A 357 -0.60 3.93 21.51
CA PRO A 357 -0.02 2.91 22.39
C PRO A 357 0.57 1.70 21.64
N ALA A 358 1.68 1.16 22.15
CA ALA A 358 2.37 0.01 21.56
C ALA A 358 1.53 -1.28 21.63
N THR A 359 0.70 -1.37 22.66
CA THR A 359 -0.22 -2.46 22.97
C THR A 359 -1.58 -1.83 23.30
N GLY A 360 -2.67 -2.57 23.07
CA GLY A 360 -4.00 -2.20 23.56
C GLY A 360 -4.59 -0.87 23.05
N ALA A 361 -4.14 -0.36 21.89
CA ALA A 361 -4.62 0.90 21.34
C ALA A 361 -6.12 0.82 20.96
N ARG A 362 -6.85 1.89 21.25
CA ARG A 362 -8.26 2.10 20.92
C ARG A 362 -8.42 3.13 19.81
N TYR A 363 -9.60 3.19 19.22
CA TYR A 363 -9.91 4.14 18.14
C TYR A 363 -9.76 5.60 18.59
N VAL A 364 -10.17 5.92 19.82
CA VAL A 364 -10.00 7.26 20.41
C VAL A 364 -8.54 7.68 20.54
N ASP A 365 -7.63 6.73 20.78
CA ASP A 365 -6.20 7.03 20.94
C ASP A 365 -5.65 7.53 19.60
N VAL A 366 -6.01 6.86 18.50
CA VAL A 366 -5.64 7.29 17.15
C VAL A 366 -6.30 8.63 16.79
N ALA A 367 -7.59 8.80 17.09
CA ALA A 367 -8.31 10.06 16.84
C ALA A 367 -7.63 11.26 17.51
N ASN A 368 -7.30 11.13 18.80
CA ASN A 368 -6.60 12.17 19.55
C ASN A 368 -5.22 12.46 18.97
N LYS A 369 -4.47 11.44 18.52
CA LYS A 369 -3.20 11.69 17.82
C LYS A 369 -3.39 12.42 16.48
N MET A 370 -4.42 12.10 15.71
CA MET A 370 -4.75 12.84 14.49
C MET A 370 -5.06 14.31 14.78
N LEU A 371 -5.89 14.59 15.80
CA LEU A 371 -6.25 15.96 16.19
C LEU A 371 -5.04 16.78 16.64
N GLN A 372 -4.23 16.21 17.53
CA GLN A 372 -3.01 16.84 18.05
C GLN A 372 -2.00 17.13 16.93
N MET A 373 -1.78 16.17 16.03
CA MET A 373 -0.85 16.33 14.91
C MET A 373 -1.34 17.33 13.87
N SER A 374 -2.64 17.32 13.57
CA SER A 374 -3.25 18.29 12.65
C SER A 374 -3.09 19.72 13.18
N SER A 375 -3.36 19.95 14.47
CA SER A 375 -3.14 21.24 15.12
C SER A 375 -1.66 21.63 15.11
N GLY A 376 -0.76 20.71 15.50
CA GLY A 376 0.68 20.97 15.54
C GLY A 376 1.32 21.27 14.18
N ARG A 377 0.70 20.82 13.07
CA ARG A 377 1.11 21.15 11.70
C ARG A 377 0.59 22.49 11.20
N GLY A 378 -0.36 23.10 11.91
CA GLY A 378 -1.07 24.30 11.46
C GLY A 378 -2.06 24.01 10.35
N ASP A 379 -2.60 22.78 10.27
CA ASP A 379 -3.67 22.46 9.32
C ASP A 379 -4.94 23.27 9.64
N PRO A 380 -5.80 23.54 8.64
CA PRO A 380 -7.08 24.22 8.84
C PRO A 380 -7.90 23.62 9.99
N ALA A 381 -8.51 24.47 10.83
CA ALA A 381 -9.30 24.03 11.97
C ALA A 381 -10.48 23.13 11.56
N ILE A 382 -11.04 23.38 10.37
CA ILE A 382 -12.12 22.56 9.83
C ILE A 382 -11.72 21.08 9.65
N TYR A 383 -10.44 20.74 9.43
CA TYR A 383 -10.01 19.34 9.37
C TYR A 383 -10.24 18.63 10.70
N ARG A 384 -9.94 19.29 11.82
CA ARG A 384 -10.18 18.76 13.17
C ARG A 384 -11.67 18.68 13.46
N THR A 385 -12.47 19.59 12.91
CA THR A 385 -13.94 19.49 12.97
C THR A 385 -14.47 18.27 12.21
N PHE A 386 -13.95 17.97 11.01
CA PHE A 386 -14.29 16.75 10.27
C PHE A 386 -13.94 15.50 11.09
N ILE A 387 -12.72 15.43 11.62
CA ILE A 387 -12.26 14.30 12.44
C ILE A 387 -13.18 14.12 13.66
N ARG A 388 -13.39 15.17 14.47
CA ARG A 388 -14.25 15.10 15.67
C ARG A 388 -15.67 14.66 15.32
N ASN A 389 -16.27 15.25 14.29
CA ASN A 389 -17.65 14.98 13.94
C ASN A 389 -17.84 13.56 13.40
N ARG A 390 -16.97 13.10 12.48
CA ARG A 390 -17.06 11.76 11.88
C ARG A 390 -16.79 10.65 12.87
N PHE A 391 -15.87 10.86 13.82
CA PHE A 391 -15.66 9.92 14.92
C PHE A 391 -16.83 9.92 15.92
N ALA A 392 -17.43 11.08 16.20
CA ALA A 392 -18.55 11.18 17.12
C ALA A 392 -19.86 10.57 16.56
N VAL A 393 -20.22 10.79 15.29
CA VAL A 393 -21.43 10.19 14.69
C VAL A 393 -21.38 8.66 14.63
N ARG A 394 -20.15 8.10 14.60
CA ARG A 394 -19.87 6.66 14.65
C ARG A 394 -19.70 6.12 16.07
N GLU A 395 -19.97 6.95 17.07
CA GLU A 395 -19.95 6.61 18.49
C GLU A 395 -18.56 6.20 19.00
N ILE A 396 -17.48 6.63 18.33
CA ILE A 396 -16.11 6.39 18.77
C ILE A 396 -15.75 7.34 19.92
N THR A 397 -16.09 8.61 19.77
CA THR A 397 -15.74 9.69 20.71
C THR A 397 -16.97 10.47 21.12
N THR A 398 -16.90 11.11 22.29
CA THR A 398 -17.92 12.08 22.69
C THR A 398 -18.01 13.20 21.65
N ALA A 399 -19.21 13.70 21.40
CA ALA A 399 -19.40 14.87 20.55
C ALA A 399 -18.86 16.11 21.26
N ALA A 400 -17.66 16.55 20.89
CA ALA A 400 -17.05 17.76 21.43
C ALA A 400 -17.67 19.03 20.81
N THR A 401 -18.18 18.91 19.58
CA THR A 401 -18.85 19.98 18.82
C THR A 401 -20.29 19.57 18.50
N PRO A 402 -21.26 20.50 18.50
CA PRO A 402 -22.63 20.20 18.13
C PRO A 402 -22.70 19.55 16.74
N LEU A 403 -23.24 18.33 16.70
CA LEU A 403 -23.43 17.59 15.45
C LEU A 403 -24.62 18.11 14.62
N THR A 404 -25.35 19.11 15.12
CA THR A 404 -26.56 19.65 14.48
C THR A 404 -26.30 20.09 13.05
N ASP A 405 -25.19 20.81 12.81
CA ASP A 405 -24.85 21.34 11.49
C ASP A 405 -24.44 20.23 10.52
N LEU A 406 -23.76 19.19 11.02
CA LEU A 406 -23.46 18.00 10.23
C LEU A 406 -24.75 17.26 9.87
N MET A 407 -25.61 17.00 10.85
CA MET A 407 -26.86 16.24 10.68
C MET A 407 -27.89 16.97 9.82
N SER A 408 -27.88 18.31 9.80
CA SER A 408 -28.76 19.13 8.97
C SER A 408 -28.19 19.44 7.59
N GLY A 409 -26.92 19.08 7.32
CA GLY A 409 -26.20 19.44 6.11
C GLY A 409 -25.88 20.94 5.99
N GLN A 410 -25.97 21.69 7.08
CA GLN A 410 -25.72 23.13 7.13
C GLN A 410 -24.29 23.49 7.55
N MET A 411 -23.45 22.50 7.81
CA MET A 411 -22.04 22.71 8.13
C MET A 411 -21.35 23.58 7.09
N LYS A 412 -20.58 24.56 7.54
CA LYS A 412 -19.86 25.48 6.67
C LYS A 412 -18.59 24.85 6.10
N MET A 413 -18.78 23.87 5.23
CA MET A 413 -17.76 23.00 4.64
C MET A 413 -16.63 23.72 3.88
N THR A 414 -16.68 25.03 3.71
CA THR A 414 -15.69 25.84 2.97
C THR A 414 -15.00 26.90 3.83
N GLU A 415 -15.38 27.05 5.10
CA GLU A 415 -14.75 28.00 6.03
C GLU A 415 -13.59 27.31 6.78
N ALA A 416 -12.34 27.66 6.46
CA ALA A 416 -11.15 27.00 7.01
C ALA A 416 -11.07 27.05 8.55
N ASP A 417 -11.58 28.13 9.14
CA ASP A 417 -11.58 28.38 10.59
C ASP A 417 -12.82 27.82 11.30
N TYR A 418 -13.71 27.12 10.58
CA TYR A 418 -14.94 26.59 11.17
C TYR A 418 -14.65 25.46 12.17
N THR A 419 -14.91 25.77 13.43
CA THR A 419 -14.83 24.83 14.56
C THR A 419 -16.20 24.37 15.07
N GLY A 420 -17.29 24.90 14.51
CA GLY A 420 -18.67 24.67 14.95
C GLY A 420 -19.05 25.49 16.18
N ASP A 421 -18.48 25.16 17.33
CA ASP A 421 -18.74 25.78 18.64
C ASP A 421 -17.82 26.97 18.99
N GLY A 422 -16.90 27.33 18.10
CA GLY A 422 -15.89 28.36 18.33
C GLY A 422 -14.64 27.87 19.07
N GLN A 423 -14.55 26.57 19.41
CA GLN A 423 -13.40 25.98 20.08
C GLN A 423 -12.70 24.93 19.22
N ASP A 424 -11.40 25.11 19.05
CA ASP A 424 -10.54 24.20 18.31
C ASP A 424 -10.03 23.06 19.23
N ILE A 425 -10.91 22.08 19.48
CA ILE A 425 -10.62 20.98 20.42
C ILE A 425 -9.68 19.97 19.77
N THR A 426 -8.61 19.62 20.49
CA THR A 426 -7.59 18.67 20.04
C THR A 426 -7.56 17.36 20.83
N GLU A 427 -8.49 17.20 21.78
CA GLU A 427 -8.62 16.02 22.62
C GLU A 427 -10.10 15.74 22.90
N VAL A 428 -10.49 14.49 22.72
CA VAL A 428 -11.87 14.02 22.92
C VAL A 428 -11.89 12.76 23.77
N GLU A 429 -12.97 12.59 24.52
CA GLU A 429 -13.17 11.40 25.35
C GLU A 429 -13.76 10.27 24.50
N ALA A 430 -13.53 9.02 24.91
CA ALA A 430 -14.22 7.88 24.30
C ALA A 430 -15.70 7.95 24.67
N LEU A 431 -16.61 7.73 23.72
CA LEU A 431 -18.04 7.82 24.01
C LEU A 431 -18.52 6.67 24.90
N ASP A 432 -17.99 5.47 24.71
CA ASP A 432 -18.59 4.31 25.38
C ASP A 432 -17.57 3.31 25.94
N GLY A 433 -17.59 3.15 27.27
CA GLY A 433 -16.97 2.06 28.03
C GLY A 433 -17.87 0.82 28.20
N LEU A 434 -19.10 0.85 27.67
CA LEU A 434 -20.13 -0.19 27.74
C LEU A 434 -20.26 -1.05 26.48
N SER A 435 -19.77 -0.58 25.33
CA SER A 435 -19.82 -1.29 24.05
C SER A 435 -19.11 -2.65 24.12
N ALA A 436 -19.64 -3.63 23.38
CA ALA A 436 -18.98 -4.92 23.16
C ALA A 436 -17.54 -4.74 22.64
N SER A 437 -17.25 -3.65 21.93
CA SER A 437 -15.91 -3.25 21.48
C SER A 437 -14.86 -3.09 22.59
N LEU A 438 -15.28 -2.95 23.85
CA LEU A 438 -14.40 -2.79 25.02
C LEU A 438 -14.67 -3.82 26.14
N ARG A 439 -15.78 -4.56 26.08
CA ARG A 439 -16.19 -5.48 27.16
C ARG A 439 -16.12 -6.96 26.80
N ALA A 440 -16.11 -7.28 25.52
CA ALA A 440 -15.96 -8.64 25.06
C ALA A 440 -14.50 -8.94 24.71
N GLU A 441 -14.12 -10.21 24.79
CA GLU A 441 -12.91 -10.69 24.13
C GLU A 441 -13.01 -10.44 22.63
N GLN A 442 -11.90 -10.30 21.94
CA GLN A 442 -11.92 -10.10 20.50
C GLN A 442 -12.33 -11.39 19.77
N ASP A 443 -13.34 -11.32 18.90
CA ASP A 443 -13.72 -12.45 18.04
C ASP A 443 -12.88 -12.44 16.76
N ARG A 444 -12.08 -13.49 16.57
CA ARG A 444 -11.20 -13.68 15.40
C ARG A 444 -11.65 -14.83 14.51
N SER A 445 -12.82 -15.42 14.77
CA SER A 445 -13.31 -16.63 14.11
C SER A 445 -13.42 -16.50 12.59
N ARG A 446 -13.68 -15.28 12.10
CA ARG A 446 -13.77 -14.98 10.67
C ARG A 446 -12.53 -14.30 10.09
N CYS A 447 -11.52 -13.97 10.91
CA CYS A 447 -10.25 -13.37 10.47
C CYS A 447 -9.62 -14.16 9.32
N CYS A 448 -8.95 -13.47 8.39
CA CYS A 448 -8.30 -14.07 7.23
C CYS A 448 -7.14 -15.03 7.57
N GLY A 449 -6.75 -15.14 8.85
CA GLY A 449 -5.67 -16.01 9.32
C GLY A 449 -4.52 -15.22 9.93
N THR A 450 -4.38 -13.95 9.56
CA THR A 450 -3.35 -13.03 10.07
C THR A 450 -3.30 -12.96 11.59
N MET A 451 -4.46 -12.95 12.25
CA MET A 451 -4.58 -12.89 13.71
C MET A 451 -5.01 -14.22 14.35
N GLN A 452 -5.17 -15.31 13.57
CA GLN A 452 -5.71 -16.58 14.08
C GLN A 452 -4.65 -17.52 14.67
N MET A 453 -3.36 -17.20 14.49
CA MET A 453 -2.31 -18.10 14.93
C MET A 453 -2.27 -18.23 16.48
N PRO A 454 -2.09 -19.44 17.03
CA PRO A 454 -2.15 -19.67 18.49
C PRO A 454 -1.16 -18.85 19.30
N GLU A 455 0.01 -18.53 18.74
CA GLU A 455 1.03 -17.71 19.40
C GLU A 455 0.49 -16.36 19.87
N TYR A 456 -0.53 -15.79 19.21
CA TYR A 456 -1.09 -14.51 19.61
C TYR A 456 -2.03 -14.57 20.82
N GLN A 457 -2.42 -15.78 21.23
CA GLN A 457 -3.20 -16.00 22.45
C GLN A 457 -2.31 -16.19 23.67
N VAL A 458 -1.13 -16.78 23.48
CA VAL A 458 -0.23 -17.21 24.57
C VAL A 458 0.96 -16.27 24.77
N VAL A 459 1.40 -15.54 23.75
CA VAL A 459 2.51 -14.59 23.88
C VAL A 459 2.00 -13.24 24.39
N ASP A 460 2.60 -12.79 25.49
CA ASP A 460 2.30 -11.51 26.13
C ASP A 460 2.39 -10.32 25.15
N PRO A 461 1.43 -9.36 25.18
CA PRO A 461 1.43 -8.20 24.29
C PRO A 461 2.72 -7.37 24.32
N GLU A 462 3.35 -7.19 25.50
CA GLU A 462 4.59 -6.42 25.64
C GLU A 462 5.78 -7.16 25.04
N LYS A 463 5.75 -8.50 25.09
CA LYS A 463 6.73 -9.32 24.37
C LYS A 463 6.50 -9.26 22.86
N LEU A 464 5.26 -9.34 22.38
CA LEU A 464 4.94 -9.16 20.96
C LEU A 464 5.39 -7.81 20.44
N ALA A 465 5.15 -6.74 21.23
CA ALA A 465 5.52 -5.36 20.95
C ALA A 465 7.04 -5.16 20.83
N LYS A 466 7.84 -5.99 21.49
CA LYS A 466 9.26 -6.09 21.22
C LYS A 466 9.43 -6.81 19.88
N ARG A 467 9.80 -6.04 18.84
CA ARG A 467 10.24 -6.60 17.55
C ARG A 467 11.25 -7.74 17.79
N GLY A 468 11.24 -8.71 16.88
CA GLY A 468 12.02 -9.93 16.95
C GLY A 468 11.24 -11.12 16.40
N SER A 469 11.97 -12.20 16.13
CA SER A 469 11.36 -13.51 15.92
C SER A 469 10.61 -13.95 17.18
N LEU A 470 9.52 -14.67 16.98
CA LEU A 470 8.88 -15.43 18.05
C LEU A 470 9.51 -16.81 18.05
N GLU A 471 10.24 -17.14 19.12
CA GLU A 471 10.91 -18.44 19.27
C GLU A 471 9.92 -19.47 19.84
N ASP A 472 10.15 -20.76 19.57
CA ASP A 472 9.30 -21.85 20.09
C ASP A 472 9.19 -21.80 21.62
N ASP A 473 10.27 -21.48 22.32
CA ASP A 473 10.30 -21.29 23.78
C ASP A 473 9.42 -20.12 24.27
N ASP A 474 9.22 -19.09 23.44
CA ASP A 474 8.31 -17.98 23.77
C ASP A 474 6.84 -18.44 23.65
N ILE A 475 6.53 -19.28 22.66
CA ILE A 475 5.18 -19.80 22.40
C ILE A 475 4.80 -20.89 23.41
N LEU A 476 5.73 -21.80 23.70
CA LEU A 476 5.53 -22.96 24.58
C LEU A 476 5.85 -22.67 26.05
N ARG A 477 6.01 -21.39 26.42
CA ARG A 477 6.59 -21.01 27.71
C ARG A 477 5.83 -21.61 28.90
N GLU A 478 4.51 -21.54 28.90
CA GLU A 478 3.68 -22.05 30.00
C GLU A 478 3.83 -23.57 30.17
N ASP A 479 3.75 -24.31 29.06
CA ASP A 479 3.93 -25.76 29.02
C ASP A 479 5.35 -26.16 29.49
N LEU A 480 6.37 -25.45 29.00
CA LEU A 480 7.76 -25.69 29.38
C LEU A 480 8.00 -25.41 30.87
N ASP A 481 7.38 -24.37 31.43
CA ASP A 481 7.49 -24.06 32.85
C ASP A 481 6.73 -25.08 33.73
N GLU A 482 5.61 -25.61 33.26
CA GLU A 482 4.92 -26.73 33.92
C GLU A 482 5.78 -27.99 33.93
N LEU A 483 6.37 -28.36 32.79
CA LEU A 483 7.27 -29.50 32.67
C LEU A 483 8.51 -29.33 33.57
N ARG A 484 9.12 -28.14 33.60
CA ARG A 484 10.26 -27.83 34.49
C ARG A 484 9.88 -28.03 35.96
N ARG A 485 8.70 -27.57 36.39
CA ARG A 485 8.19 -27.79 37.75
C ARG A 485 7.92 -29.26 38.05
N ALA A 486 7.40 -30.01 37.08
CA ALA A 486 7.12 -31.44 37.24
C ALA A 486 8.39 -32.28 37.34
N PHE A 487 9.44 -31.95 36.58
CA PHE A 487 10.70 -32.69 36.53
C PHE A 487 11.74 -32.25 37.58
N SER A 488 11.48 -31.14 38.30
CA SER A 488 12.30 -30.70 39.44
C SER A 488 11.87 -31.30 40.77
N LYS A 489 10.85 -32.17 40.77
CA LYS A 489 10.43 -33.01 41.90
C LYS A 489 11.03 -34.39 41.76
#